data_AF-A0A661JQZ3-F1
#
_entry.id   AF-A0A661JQZ3-F1
#
_cell.length_a   1.000
_cell.length_b   1.000
_cell.length_c   1.000
_cell.angle_alpha   90.00
_cell.angle_beta   90.00
_cell.angle_gamma   90.00
#
_symmetry.space_group_name_H-M   'P 1'
#
loop_
_entity.id
_entity.type
_entity.pdbx_description
1 polymer ?
#
loop_
_entity_poly.entity_id
_entity_poly.type
_entity_poly.pdbx_seq_one_letter_code
_entity_poly.pdbx_strand_id
1 'polypeptide(L)' 'EDVLQKFDTGAFFKVHRSLGRILNILDRMGLSGSCFLVEEVSTGRERVIGDMEEMRRAKPGYFSLLLVRRAR' A
#
# COMPACT_ATOMS: atom_id res chain seq x y z
N GLU A 1 -6.62 11.44 3.58
CA GLU A 1 -6.71 10.92 4.95
C GLU A 1 -8.14 10.49 5.27
N ASP A 2 -9.15 11.28 4.88
CA ASP A 2 -10.59 11.01 5.07
C ASP A 2 -11.04 9.57 4.79
N VAL A 3 -10.64 8.99 3.65
CA VAL A 3 -10.98 7.60 3.29
C VAL A 3 -10.45 6.63 4.35
N LEU A 4 -9.21 6.80 4.80
CA LEU A 4 -8.58 5.92 5.78
C LEU A 4 -9.13 6.12 7.21
N GLN A 5 -9.78 7.25 7.48
CA GLN A 5 -10.46 7.50 8.76
C GLN A 5 -11.89 6.95 8.77
N LYS A 6 -12.58 6.99 7.64
CA LYS A 6 -13.99 6.58 7.50
C LYS A 6 -14.15 5.08 7.22
N PHE A 7 -13.16 4.45 6.60
CA PHE A 7 -13.23 3.05 6.20
C PHE A 7 -12.19 2.21 6.94
N ASP A 8 -12.58 1.00 7.32
CA ASP A 8 -11.69 0.05 8.00
C ASP A 8 -10.68 -0.57 7.02
N THR A 9 -10.96 -0.57 5.72
CA THR A 9 -10.08 -1.11 4.69
C THR A 9 -10.15 -0.25 3.43
N GLY A 10 -8.98 0.04 2.86
CA GLY A 10 -8.84 0.76 1.59
C GLY A 10 -7.97 -0.02 0.61
N ALA A 11 -8.36 -0.01 -0.66
CA ALA A 11 -7.58 -0.55 -1.75
C ALA A 11 -7.26 0.57 -2.74
N PHE A 12 -5.97 0.86 -2.91
CA PHE A 12 -5.48 1.87 -3.84
C PHE A 12 -4.91 1.18 -5.07
N PHE A 13 -5.41 1.53 -6.25
CA PHE A 13 -4.95 0.95 -7.51
C PHE A 13 -3.92 1.84 -8.20
N LYS A 14 -3.05 1.21 -9.00
CA LYS A 14 -2.04 1.88 -9.84
C LYS A 14 -1.11 2.76 -9.02
N VAL A 15 -0.64 2.25 -7.87
CA VAL A 15 0.13 3.03 -6.89
C VAL A 15 1.55 3.38 -7.34
N HIS A 16 2.05 2.83 -8.45
CA HIS A 16 3.39 3.11 -9.01
C HIS A 16 3.85 4.57 -9.03
N ARG A 17 2.95 5.54 -9.20
CA ARG A 17 3.29 6.97 -9.20
C ARG A 17 3.06 7.67 -7.87
N SER A 18 2.27 7.08 -6.99
CA SER A 18 1.77 7.70 -5.75
C SER A 18 2.22 6.99 -4.49
N LEU A 19 2.93 5.87 -4.60
CA LEU A 19 3.30 5.01 -3.47
C LEU A 19 3.98 5.80 -2.36
N GLY A 20 5.07 6.52 -2.65
CA GLY A 20 5.79 7.29 -1.64
C GLY A 20 4.90 8.31 -0.90
N ARG A 21 4.00 8.99 -1.62
CA ARG A 21 3.04 9.92 -1.01
C ARG A 21 2.04 9.21 -0.11
N ILE A 22 1.53 8.05 -0.54
CA ILE A 22 0.58 7.25 0.26
C ILE A 22 1.27 6.71 1.51
N LEU A 23 2.49 6.15 1.39
CA LEU A 23 3.25 5.65 2.53
C LEU A 23 3.52 6.74 3.57
N ASN A 24 3.85 7.96 3.14
CA ASN A 24 4.02 9.09 4.06
C ASN A 24 2.72 9.46 4.80
N ILE A 25 1.56 9.33 4.14
CA ILE A 25 0.27 9.54 4.80
C ILE A 25 0.02 8.44 5.84
N LEU A 26 0.26 7.17 5.48
CA LEU A 26 0.09 6.03 6.38
C LEU A 26 0.98 6.13 7.62
N ASP A 27 2.23 6.55 7.43
CA ASP A 27 3.19 6.74 8.51
C ASP A 27 2.75 7.81 9.51
N ARG A 28 2.30 8.97 9.00
CA ARG A 28 1.70 10.03 9.86
C ARG A 28 0.43 9.59 10.57
N MET A 29 -0.30 8.64 10.01
CA MET A 29 -1.53 8.08 10.60
C MET A 29 -1.25 6.91 11.55
N GLY A 30 0.00 6.48 11.73
CA GLY A 30 0.35 5.31 12.54
C GLY A 30 -0.11 3.97 11.94
N LEU A 31 -0.33 3.91 10.62
CA LEU A 31 -0.85 2.73 9.90
C LEU A 31 0.26 1.90 9.22
N SER A 32 1.52 2.14 9.56
CA SER A 32 2.68 1.53 8.91
C SER A 32 2.71 0.00 8.97
N GLY A 33 2.23 -0.58 10.08
CA GLY A 33 2.18 -2.04 10.28
C GLY A 33 0.93 -2.72 9.74
N SER A 34 0.09 -2.04 8.96
CA SER A 34 -1.20 -2.58 8.51
C SER A 34 -1.48 -2.31 7.03
N CYS A 35 -0.44 -2.42 6.20
CA CYS A 35 -0.57 -2.29 4.76
C CYS A 35 0.24 -3.35 3.99
N PHE A 36 -0.19 -3.63 2.75
CA PHE A 36 0.44 -4.58 1.82
C PHE A 36 0.51 -3.96 0.44
N LEU A 37 1.71 -3.83 -0.13
CA LEU A 37 1.89 -3.55 -1.55
C LEU A 37 1.85 -4.88 -2.29
N VAL A 38 1.01 -4.95 -3.33
CA VAL A 38 0.91 -6.15 -4.16
C VAL A 38 1.09 -5.77 -5.63
N GLU A 39 1.89 -6.55 -6.36
CA GLU A 39 2.19 -6.36 -7.77
C GLU A 39 1.79 -7.59 -8.57
N GLU A 40 1.29 -7.38 -9.79
CA GLU A 40 1.00 -8.41 -10.80
C GLU A 40 0.27 -9.65 -10.23
N VAL A 41 -0.75 -9.41 -9.39
CA VAL A 41 -1.56 -10.45 -8.74
C VAL A 41 -2.03 -11.49 -9.73
N SER A 42 -2.00 -12.77 -9.33
CA SER A 42 -2.41 -13.93 -10.12
C SER A 42 -1.59 -14.19 -11.39
N THR A 43 -0.39 -13.61 -11.48
CA THR A 43 0.57 -13.88 -12.55
C THR A 43 1.82 -14.59 -12.00
N GLY A 44 2.68 -15.10 -12.90
CA GLY A 44 3.99 -15.65 -12.51
C GLY A 44 5.00 -14.63 -11.98
N ARG A 45 4.64 -13.34 -11.92
CA ARG A 45 5.48 -12.24 -11.40
C ARG A 45 4.88 -11.59 -10.15
N GLU A 46 3.93 -12.26 -9.50
CA GLU A 46 3.30 -11.75 -8.29
C GLU A 46 4.33 -11.43 -7.20
N ARG A 47 4.18 -10.28 -6.57
CA ARG A 47 4.95 -9.89 -5.38
C ARG A 47 4.02 -9.29 -4.33
N VAL A 48 4.16 -9.75 -3.09
CA VAL A 48 3.46 -9.20 -1.91
C VAL A 48 4.52 -8.69 -0.94
N ILE A 49 4.46 -7.40 -0.60
CA ILE A 49 5.38 -6.74 0.31
C ILE A 49 4.58 -6.19 1.49
N GLY A 50 4.89 -6.64 2.70
CA GLY A 50 4.28 -6.17 3.96
C GLY A 50 5.19 -5.27 4.80
N ASP A 51 6.50 -5.30 4.55
CA ASP A 51 7.46 -4.44 5.24
C ASP A 51 7.46 -3.03 4.63
N MET A 52 7.19 -2.01 5.45
CA MET A 52 7.08 -0.64 4.95
C MET A 52 8.41 -0.11 4.40
N GLU A 53 9.54 -0.52 4.97
CA GLU A 53 10.86 -0.11 4.50
C GLU A 53 11.19 -0.72 3.14
N GLU A 54 10.80 -1.96 2.90
CA GLU A 54 10.85 -2.59 1.58
C GLU A 54 9.92 -1.87 0.59
N MET A 55 8.69 -1.51 0.99
CA MET A 55 7.78 -0.73 0.14
C MET A 55 8.38 0.64 -0.24
N ARG A 56 9.07 1.32 0.67
CA ARG A 56 9.74 2.60 0.38
C ARG A 56 10.85 2.47 -0.68
N ARG A 57 11.51 1.31 -0.72
CA ARG A 57 12.55 0.99 -1.72
C ARG A 57 11.96 0.41 -3.01
N ALA A 58 10.72 -0.05 -2.98
CA ALA A 58 10.05 -0.63 -4.15
C ALA A 58 9.83 0.40 -5.26
N LYS A 59 9.92 -0.06 -6.51
CA LYS A 59 9.58 0.70 -7.72
C LYS A 59 8.54 -0.07 -8.51
N PRO A 60 7.30 -0.15 -8.01
CA PRO A 60 6.36 -1.09 -8.58
C PRO A 60 5.86 -0.68 -9.97
N GLY A 61 5.43 -1.67 -10.75
CA GLY A 61 4.87 -1.46 -12.09
C GLY A 61 3.43 -0.95 -12.10
N TYR A 62 2.85 -0.74 -13.30
CA TYR A 62 1.47 -0.25 -13.46
C TYR A 62 0.43 -1.13 -12.75
N PHE A 63 0.60 -2.46 -12.81
CA PHE A 63 -0.23 -3.44 -12.12
C PHE A 63 0.17 -3.58 -10.64
N SER A 64 0.04 -2.48 -9.90
CA SER A 64 0.31 -2.43 -8.48
C SER A 64 -0.90 -1.92 -7.70
N LEU A 65 -1.09 -2.47 -6.52
CA LEU A 65 -2.13 -2.08 -5.57
C LEU A 65 -1.57 -1.99 -4.16
N LEU A 66 -2.10 -1.08 -3.35
CA LEU A 66 -1.81 -1.00 -1.92
C LEU A 66 -3.09 -1.32 -1.15
N LEU A 67 -3.07 -2.37 -0.36
CA LEU A 67 -4.11 -2.68 0.63
C LEU A 67 -3.72 -2.06 1.95
N VAL A 68 -4.65 -1.37 2.58
CA VAL A 68 -4.48 -0.80 3.92
C VAL A 68 -5.66 -1.24 4.77
N ARG A 69 -5.37 -1.73 5.97
CA ARG A 69 -6.38 -2.06 6.97
C ARG A 69 -6.13 -1.24 8.22
N ARG A 70 -7.15 -0.58 8.74
CA ARG A 70 -7.09 0.05 10.05
C ARG A 70 -7.42 -1.04 11.08
N ALA A 71 -6.45 -1.38 11.93
CA ALA A 71 -6.74 -2.17 13.12
C ALA A 71 -7.66 -1.33 14.03
N ARG A 72 -8.68 -1.96 14.62
CA ARG A 72 -9.54 -1.32 15.62
C ARG A 72 -8.79 -1.13 16.93
#